data_AF-A0A939UKB5-F1
#
_entry.id   AF-A0A939UKB5-F1
#
_cell.length_a   1.000
_cell.length_b   1.000
_cell.length_c   1.000
_cell.angle_alpha   90.00
_cell.angle_beta   90.00
_cell.angle_gamma   90.00
#
_symmetry.space_group_name_H-M   'P 1'
#
loop_
_entity.id
_entity.type
_entity.pdbx_description
1 polymer ?
#
loop_
_entity_poly.entity_id
_entity_poly.type
_entity_poly.pdbx_seq_one_letter_code
_entity_poly.pdbx_strand_id
1 'polypeptide(L)'
;LAHAGILDNRPHTSNGDGFLEMFCPAYKGKDFYVDEPAVADQNLVTASATGSLLWAKLIIEKLGVFAPETLEAWRAYFSTGKADHFFALLKTLPQD
;
A
#
# COMPACT_ATOMS: atom_id res chain seq x y z
N LEU A 1 15.10 -3.49 -4.33
CA LEU A 1 14.87 -2.07 -4.69
C LEU A 1 15.88 -1.14 -4.01
N ALA A 2 15.94 -1.10 -2.67
CA ALA A 2 16.91 -0.28 -1.92
C ALA A 2 18.38 -0.54 -2.33
N HIS A 3 18.82 -1.80 -2.34
CA HIS A 3 20.16 -2.18 -2.79
C HIS A 3 20.51 -1.73 -4.22
N ALA A 4 19.50 -1.58 -5.08
CA ALA A 4 19.68 -1.18 -6.47
C ALA A 4 19.57 0.36 -6.66
N GLY A 5 19.46 1.14 -5.58
CA GLY A 5 19.34 2.60 -5.61
C GLY A 5 17.99 3.14 -6.11
N ILE A 6 17.01 2.26 -6.38
CA ILE A 6 15.72 2.66 -6.96
C ILE A 6 14.90 3.54 -6.00
N LEU A 7 15.13 3.39 -4.70
CA LEU A 7 14.40 4.11 -3.65
C LEU A 7 15.07 5.43 -3.26
N ASP A 8 16.24 5.75 -3.80
CA ASP A 8 17.07 6.85 -3.30
C ASP A 8 16.46 8.23 -3.50
N ASN A 9 15.55 8.38 -4.47
CA ASN A 9 14.94 9.67 -4.84
C ASN A 9 13.41 9.59 -4.95
N ARG A 10 12.78 8.65 -4.24
CA ARG A 10 11.35 8.35 -4.40
C ARG A 10 10.70 8.08 -3.06
N PRO A 11 9.53 8.68 -2.76
CA PRO A 11 8.78 8.36 -1.55
C PRO A 11 8.54 6.85 -1.43
N HIS A 12 8.90 6.27 -0.28
CA HIS A 12 8.76 4.85 -0.04
C HIS A 12 8.70 4.53 1.46
N THR A 13 8.35 3.30 1.79
CA THR A 13 8.38 2.75 3.15
C THR A 13 9.06 1.37 3.18
N SER A 14 9.24 0.80 4.37
CA SER A 14 9.80 -0.51 4.65
C SER A 14 9.25 -1.03 5.99
N ASN A 15 9.88 -2.05 6.58
CA ASN A 15 9.43 -2.68 7.84
C ASN A 15 9.54 -1.78 9.08
N GLY A 16 10.24 -0.65 8.98
CA GLY A 16 10.35 0.35 10.03
C GLY A 16 11.51 1.30 9.75
N ASP A 17 11.51 2.42 10.45
CA ASP A 17 12.59 3.40 10.34
C ASP A 17 13.94 2.78 10.71
N GLY A 18 14.98 3.02 9.90
CA GLY A 18 16.32 2.46 10.12
C GLY A 18 16.52 1.04 9.55
N PHE A 19 15.47 0.33 9.16
CA PHE A 19 15.59 -1.04 8.63
C PHE A 19 16.42 -1.09 7.34
N LEU A 20 16.18 -0.17 6.41
CA LEU A 20 16.90 -0.16 5.13
C LEU A 20 18.36 0.24 5.32
N GLU A 21 18.66 1.17 6.22
CA GLU A 21 20.02 1.59 6.57
C GLU A 21 20.83 0.45 7.18
N MET A 22 20.20 -0.39 8.02
CA MET A 22 20.85 -1.55 8.65
C MET A 22 21.16 -2.66 7.66
N PHE A 23 20.23 -2.96 6.75
CA PHE A 23 20.33 -4.14 5.89
C PHE A 23 20.76 -3.86 4.46
N CYS A 24 20.76 -2.60 4.02
CA CYS A 24 21.13 -2.19 2.65
C CYS A 24 22.22 -1.10 2.70
N PRO A 25 23.51 -1.44 2.83
CA PRO A 25 24.59 -0.45 2.99
C PRO A 25 24.71 0.60 1.87
N ALA A 26 24.20 0.29 0.67
CA ALA A 26 24.19 1.19 -0.48
C ALA A 26 22.97 2.12 -0.55
N TYR A 27 21.99 1.97 0.35
CA TYR A 27 20.76 2.77 0.38
C TYR A 27 21.04 4.22 0.79
N LYS A 28 20.50 5.18 0.02
CA LYS A 28 20.70 6.62 0.26
C LYS A 28 19.38 7.40 0.32
N GLY A 29 18.25 6.71 0.33
CA GLY A 29 16.92 7.32 0.23
C GLY A 29 16.27 7.77 1.53
N LYS A 30 17.02 7.93 2.63
CA LYS A 30 16.46 8.24 3.96
C LYS A 30 15.52 9.44 3.95
N ASP A 31 15.88 10.49 3.22
CA ASP A 31 15.07 11.71 3.12
C ASP A 31 13.71 11.50 2.41
N PHE A 32 13.56 10.38 1.70
CA PHE A 32 12.32 9.97 1.04
C PHE A 32 11.60 8.83 1.76
N TYR A 33 12.11 8.39 2.91
CA TYR A 33 11.43 7.41 3.74
C TYR A 33 10.21 8.05 4.41
N VAL A 34 9.07 7.36 4.33
CA VAL A 34 7.81 7.77 4.95
C VAL A 34 7.39 6.67 5.92
N ASP A 35 7.25 7.01 7.20
CA ASP A 35 6.85 6.09 8.27
C ASP A 35 5.35 5.80 8.24
N GLU A 36 4.92 5.12 7.18
CA GLU A 36 3.54 4.69 6.94
C GLU A 36 3.52 3.21 6.54
N PRO A 37 2.43 2.45 6.79
CA PRO A 37 2.36 1.02 6.49
C PRO A 37 2.52 0.69 5.00
N ALA A 38 2.08 1.58 4.11
CA ALA A 38 2.29 1.47 2.68
C ALA A 38 2.33 2.87 2.03
N VAL A 39 3.14 3.01 0.98
CA VAL A 39 3.38 4.27 0.27
C VAL A 39 3.29 3.98 -1.22
N ALA A 40 2.55 4.82 -1.94
CA ALA A 40 2.49 4.82 -3.39
C ALA A 40 3.13 6.10 -3.94
N ASP A 41 4.03 5.93 -4.90
CA ASP A 41 4.56 6.99 -5.74
C ASP A 41 4.49 6.53 -7.20
N GLN A 42 3.65 7.16 -8.01
CA GLN A 42 3.45 6.83 -9.43
C GLN A 42 3.26 5.32 -9.71
N ASN A 43 4.29 4.61 -10.17
CA ASN A 43 4.30 3.17 -10.50
C ASN A 43 5.05 2.32 -9.47
N LEU A 44 5.38 2.88 -8.31
CA LEU A 44 6.02 2.19 -7.19
C LEU A 44 5.05 2.17 -6.01
N VAL A 45 4.77 0.97 -5.51
CA VAL A 45 4.05 0.79 -4.26
C VAL A 45 4.92 -0.05 -3.35
N THR A 46 5.34 0.52 -2.22
CA THR A 46 6.10 -0.16 -1.17
C THR A 46 5.26 -0.30 0.08
N ALA A 47 5.50 -1.33 0.89
CA ALA A 47 4.81 -1.52 2.15
C ALA A 47 5.71 -2.22 3.17
N SER A 48 5.41 -2.00 4.45
CA SER A 48 5.90 -2.85 5.53
C SER A 48 5.23 -4.22 5.46
N ALA A 49 5.83 -5.24 6.09
CA ALA A 49 5.22 -6.57 6.19
C ALA A 49 3.82 -6.55 6.87
N THR A 50 3.56 -5.56 7.73
CA THR A 50 2.27 -5.39 8.41
C THR A 50 1.27 -4.53 7.62
N GLY A 51 1.70 -3.87 6.55
CA GLY A 51 0.89 -2.99 5.72
C GLY A 51 0.15 -3.66 4.56
N SER A 52 0.05 -5.00 4.55
CA SER A 52 -0.44 -5.78 3.41
C SER A 52 -1.82 -5.37 2.88
N LEU A 53 -2.75 -4.99 3.76
CA LEU A 53 -4.08 -4.54 3.35
C LEU A 53 -4.05 -3.19 2.62
N LEU A 54 -3.30 -2.22 3.16
CA LEU A 54 -3.15 -0.92 2.50
C LEU A 54 -2.33 -1.05 1.21
N TRP A 55 -1.34 -1.94 1.18
CA TRP A 55 -0.56 -2.26 -0.01
C TRP A 55 -1.46 -2.78 -1.15
N ALA A 56 -2.30 -3.78 -0.84
CA ALA A 56 -3.25 -4.32 -1.79
C ALA A 56 -4.24 -3.25 -2.28
N LYS A 57 -4.74 -2.38 -1.38
CA LYS A 57 -5.59 -1.24 -1.77
C LYS A 57 -4.91 -0.36 -2.82
N LEU A 58 -3.69 0.12 -2.53
CA LEU A 58 -2.95 1.03 -3.41
C LEU A 58 -2.64 0.41 -4.78
N ILE A 59 -2.38 -0.91 -4.83
CA ILE A 59 -2.20 -1.64 -6.09
C ILE A 59 -3.51 -1.69 -6.88
N ILE A 60 -4.62 -2.07 -6.26
CA ILE A 60 -5.93 -2.15 -6.92
C ILE A 60 -6.35 -0.77 -7.44
N GLU A 61 -6.14 0.27 -6.64
CA GLU A 61 -6.38 1.68 -7.00
C GLU A 61 -5.57 2.06 -8.25
N LYS A 62 -4.27 1.72 -8.27
CA LYS A 62 -3.38 2.03 -9.38
C LYS A 62 -3.78 1.31 -10.68
N LEU A 63 -4.23 0.07 -10.57
CA LEU A 63 -4.68 -0.73 -11.70
C LEU A 63 -6.05 -0.29 -12.23
N GLY A 64 -6.83 0.45 -11.43
CA GLY A 64 -8.15 0.94 -11.83
C GLY A 64 -9.16 -0.19 -12.07
N VAL A 65 -8.96 -1.35 -11.42
CA VAL A 65 -9.80 -2.54 -11.65
C VAL A 65 -11.08 -2.54 -10.83
N PHE A 66 -11.16 -1.70 -9.78
CA PHE A 66 -12.37 -1.44 -9.00
C PHE A 66 -12.78 0.03 -9.15
N ALA A 67 -14.09 0.29 -9.12
CA ALA A 67 -14.61 1.62 -8.88
C ALA A 67 -14.15 2.11 -7.49
N PRO A 68 -13.94 3.43 -7.28
CA PRO A 68 -13.46 3.97 -6.01
C PRO A 68 -14.30 3.52 -4.80
N GLU A 69 -15.61 3.44 -4.96
CA GLU A 69 -16.58 3.07 -3.93
C GLU A 69 -16.47 1.59 -3.58
N THR A 70 -16.26 0.73 -4.59
CA THR A 70 -16.00 -0.70 -4.40
C THR A 70 -14.70 -0.93 -3.64
N LEU A 71 -13.65 -0.20 -3.99
CA LEU A 71 -12.36 -0.31 -3.33
C LEU A 71 -12.41 0.11 -1.86
N GLU A 72 -13.11 1.21 -1.54
CA GLU A 72 -13.27 1.62 -0.15
C GLU A 72 -14.15 0.66 0.65
N ALA A 73 -15.23 0.15 0.08
CA ALA A 73 -16.07 -0.84 0.75
C ALA A 73 -15.30 -2.16 0.99
N TRP A 74 -14.49 -2.59 0.02
CA TRP A 74 -13.58 -3.73 0.14
C TRP A 74 -12.60 -3.52 1.30
N ARG A 75 -11.90 -2.38 1.33
CA ARG A 75 -10.96 -2.05 2.41
C ARG A 75 -11.64 -2.05 3.78
N ALA A 76 -12.83 -1.44 3.89
CA ALA A 76 -13.57 -1.37 5.14
C ALA A 76 -13.97 -2.76 5.65
N TYR A 77 -14.40 -3.65 4.76
CA TYR A 77 -14.71 -5.03 5.12
C TYR A 77 -13.48 -5.78 5.64
N PHE A 78 -12.37 -5.78 4.89
CA PHE A 78 -11.15 -6.48 5.28
C PHE A 78 -10.43 -5.85 6.48
N SER A 79 -10.64 -4.57 6.78
CA SER A 79 -10.09 -3.91 7.96
C SER A 79 -10.85 -4.23 9.25
N THR A 80 -12.14 -4.58 9.16
CA THR A 80 -13.03 -4.64 10.33
C THR A 80 -13.67 -6.00 10.57
N GLY A 81 -13.83 -6.81 9.52
CA GLY A 81 -14.56 -8.08 9.55
C GLY A 81 -16.07 -7.96 9.79
N LYS A 82 -16.65 -6.75 9.79
CA LYS A 82 -18.08 -6.57 10.08
C LYS A 82 -18.96 -6.86 8.86
N ALA A 83 -20.06 -7.58 9.08
CA ALA A 83 -21.01 -7.95 8.03
C ALA A 83 -21.62 -6.75 7.30
N ASP A 84 -21.84 -5.62 7.97
CA ASP A 84 -22.39 -4.42 7.33
C ASP A 84 -21.50 -3.91 6.19
N HIS A 85 -20.18 -3.98 6.34
CA HIS A 85 -19.24 -3.62 5.29
C HIS A 85 -19.22 -4.63 4.14
N PHE A 86 -19.48 -5.91 4.42
CA PHE A 86 -19.67 -6.91 3.37
C PHE A 86 -20.91 -6.61 2.52
N PHE A 87 -22.05 -6.29 3.15
CA PHE A 87 -23.25 -5.89 2.42
C PHE A 87 -23.07 -4.57 1.68
N ALA A 88 -22.32 -3.62 2.24
CA ALA A 88 -21.95 -2.40 1.54
C ALA A 88 -21.11 -2.71 0.28
N LEU A 89 -20.11 -3.60 0.39
CA LEU A 89 -19.29 -4.03 -0.75
C LEU A 89 -20.17 -4.65 -1.85
N LEU A 90 -21.05 -5.59 -1.52
CA LEU A 90 -21.92 -6.23 -2.52
C LEU A 90 -22.79 -5.23 -3.30
N LYS A 91 -23.25 -4.15 -2.65
CA LYS A 91 -24.04 -3.09 -3.31
C LYS A 91 -23.25 -2.27 -4.33
N THR A 92 -21.91 -2.27 -4.23
CA THR A 92 -21.04 -1.55 -5.18
C THR A 92 -20.65 -2.40 -6.39
N LEU A 93 -20.91 -3.70 -6.37
CA LEU A 93 -20.56 -4.59 -7.47
C LEU A 93 -21.57 -4.40 -8.62
N PRO A 94 -21.13 -4.57 -9.89
CA PRO A 94 -22.03 -4.63 -11.03
C PRO A 94 -23.16 -5.62 -10.75
N GLN A 95 -24.38 -5.20 -11.06
CA GLN A 95 -25.52 -6.11 -11.11
C GLN A 95 -25.55 -6.66 -12.54
N ASP A 96 -25.28 -7.96 -12.69
CA ASP A 96 -25.52 -8.68 -13.95
C ASP A 96 -27.03 -8.80 -14.21
#